data_AF-A0A6V7M3G1-F1
#
_entry.id   AF-A0A6V7M3G1-F1
#
_cell.length_a   1.000
_cell.length_b   1.000
_cell.length_c   1.000
_cell.angle_alpha   90.00
_cell.angle_beta   90.00
_cell.angle_gamma   90.00
#
_symmetry.space_group_name_H-M   'P 1'
#
loop_
_entity.id
_entity.type
_entity.pdbx_description
1 polymer ?
#
loop_
_entity_poly.entity_id
_entity_poly.type
_entity_poly.pdbx_seq_one_letter_code
_entity_poly.pdbx_strand_id
1 'polypeptide(L)' 'MNEEEAYDLMKKCVAEVHKRLIVNLPNFKVQKISKDGIKDLPSVTAQDLAVERAARA' A
#
# COMPACT_ATOMS: atom_id res chain seq x y z
N MET A 1 -11.71 11.43 -6.31
CA MET A 1 -10.62 10.69 -5.63
C MET A 1 -9.33 11.26 -6.12
N ASN A 2 -8.57 11.89 -5.23
CA ASN A 2 -7.22 12.31 -5.54
C ASN A 2 -6.27 11.11 -5.47
N GLU A 3 -5.12 11.21 -6.12
CA GLU A 3 -4.13 10.13 -6.19
C GLU A 3 -3.65 9.70 -4.80
N GLU A 4 -3.52 10.67 -3.90
CA GLU A 4 -3.11 10.48 -2.51
C GLU A 4 -4.16 9.68 -1.72
N GLU A 5 -5.45 9.98 -1.91
CA GLU A 5 -6.53 9.23 -1.27
C GLU A 5 -6.62 7.79 -1.79
N ALA A 6 -6.41 7.60 -3.10
CA ALA A 6 -6.39 6.28 -3.70
C ALA A 6 -5.22 5.45 -3.15
N TYR A 7 -4.05 6.07 -2.96
CA TYR A 7 -2.88 5.43 -2.37
C TYR A 7 -3.09 5.08 -0.89
N ASP A 8 -3.70 5.97 -0.11
CA ASP A 8 -4.06 5.73 1.30
C ASP A 8 -5.07 4.57 1.44
N LEU A 9 -6.08 4.52 0.56
CA LEU A 9 -7.01 3.40 0.49
C LEU A 9 -6.28 2.08 0.19
N MET A 10 -5.35 2.10 -0.78
CA MET A 10 -4.58 0.93 -1.17
C MET A 10 -3.70 0.41 -0.02
N LYS A 11 -3.05 1.31 0.74
CA LYS A 11 -2.33 0.95 1.97
C LYS A 11 -3.24 0.25 2.97
N LYS A 12 -4.46 0.76 3.21
CA LYS A 12 -5.42 0.11 4.12
C LYS A 12 -5.83 -1.29 3.66
N CYS A 13 -6.04 -1.47 2.35
CA CYS A 13 -6.35 -2.79 1.79
C CYS A 13 -5.19 -3.77 2.01
N VAL A 14 -3.95 -3.35 1.72
CA VAL A 14 -2.74 -4.16 1.94
C VAL A 14 -2.59 -4.55 3.42
N ALA A 15 -2.91 -3.63 4.35
CA ALA A 15 -2.86 -3.90 5.79
C ALA A 15 -3.83 -5.01 6.24
N GLU A 16 -5.01 -5.10 5.63
CA GLU A 16 -5.99 -6.15 5.95
C GLU A 16 -5.64 -7.49 5.27
N VAL A 17 -5.06 -7.44 4.07
CA VAL A 17 -4.51 -8.60 3.36
C VAL A 17 -3.40 -9.25 4.20
N HIS A 18 -2.48 -8.46 4.75
CA HIS A 18 -1.41 -8.94 5.64
C HIS A 18 -1.93 -9.66 6.90
N LYS A 19 -3.10 -9.30 7.41
CA LYS A 19 -3.70 -9.98 8.59
C LYS A 19 -4.29 -11.34 8.26
N ARG A 20 -4.69 -11.58 7.01
CA ARG A 20 -5.48 -12.76 6.61
C ARG A 20 -4.71 -13.74 5.71
N LEU A 21 -3.63 -13.30 5.06
CA LEU A 21 -2.78 -14.18 4.27
C LEU A 21 -1.79 -14.95 5.17
N ILE A 22 -1.80 -16.27 5.02
CA ILE A 22 -0.86 -17.19 5.69
C ILE A 22 0.57 -17.00 5.14
N VAL A 23 0.71 -16.52 3.91
CA VAL A 23 2.01 -16.17 3.29
C VAL A 23 2.19 -14.66 3.35
N ASN A 24 3.07 -14.21 4.23
CA ASN A 24 3.40 -12.80 4.37
C ASN A 24 4.27 -12.34 3.20
N LEU A 25 3.66 -11.76 2.15
CA LEU A 25 4.43 -11.11 1.08
C LEU A 25 5.02 -9.81 1.63
N PRO A 26 6.36 -9.64 1.68
CA PRO A 26 6.98 -8.50 2.37
C PRO A 26 6.75 -7.17 1.66
N ASN A 27 6.55 -7.18 0.34
CA ASN A 27 6.49 -5.98 -0.49
C ASN A 27 5.35 -6.06 -1.51
N PHE A 28 4.46 -5.08 -1.52
CA PHE A 28 3.46 -4.88 -2.57
C PHE A 28 3.93 -3.79 -3.52
N LYS A 29 4.19 -4.18 -4.78
CA LYS A 29 4.53 -3.23 -5.83
C LYS A 29 3.26 -2.49 -6.28
N VAL A 30 3.28 -1.16 -6.22
CA VAL A 30 2.15 -0.33 -6.65
C VAL A 30 2.48 0.33 -7.99
N GLN A 31 1.55 0.24 -8.93
CA GLN A 31 1.69 0.90 -10.23
C GLN A 31 0.43 1.72 -10.52
N LYS A 32 0.64 3.00 -10.83
CA LYS A 32 -0.40 3.90 -11.31
C LYS A 32 -0.51 3.76 -12.82
N ILE A 33 -1.69 3.43 -13.31
CA ILE A 33 -1.99 3.39 -14.75
C ILE A 33 -2.84 4.63 -15.05
N SER A 34 -2.39 5.49 -15.95
CA SER A 34 -3.09 6.69 -16.38
C SER A 34 -2.93 6.92 -17.88
N LYS A 35 -3.60 7.93 -18.44
CA LYS A 35 -3.50 8.26 -19.87
C LYS A 35 -2.06 8.56 -20.30
N ASP A 36 -1.25 9.06 -19.37
CA ASP A 36 0.19 9.33 -19.54
C ASP A 36 1.09 8.08 -19.44
N GLY A 37 0.51 6.89 -19.25
CA GLY A 37 1.23 5.63 -19.16
C GLY A 37 1.23 5.01 -17.76
N ILE A 38 2.17 4.10 -17.53
CA ILE A 38 2.34 3.36 -16.28
C ILE A 38 3.46 4.04 -15.48
N LYS A 39 3.17 4.44 -14.25
CA LYS A 39 4.15 4.97 -13.30
C LYS A 39 4.26 4.04 -12.10
N ASP A 40 5.47 3.60 -11.81
CA ASP A 40 5.75 2.87 -10.58
C ASP A 40 5.68 3.83 -9.38
N LEU A 41 4.84 3.49 -8.42
CA LEU A 41 4.70 4.19 -7.15
C LEU A 41 5.59 3.51 -6.09
N PRO A 42 5.87 4.19 -4.97
CA PRO A 42 6.57 3.57 -3.85
C PRO A 42 5.91 2.24 -3.47
N SER A 43 6.75 1.25 -3.18
CA SER A 43 6.25 -0.07 -2.77
C SER A 43 5.69 0.02 -1.36
N VAL A 44 4.53 -0.58 -1.16
CA VAL A 44 3.90 -0.65 0.16
C VAL A 44 4.49 -1.87 0.87
N THR A 45 5.31 -1.63 1.89
CA THR A 45 5.92 -2.70 2.69
C THR A 45 5.14 -2.89 3.98
N ALA A 46 5.14 -4.12 4.50
CA ALA A 46 4.52 -4.43 5.79
C ALA A 46 5.11 -3.59 6.94
N GLN A 47 6.40 -3.25 6.82
CA GLN A 47 7.13 -2.46 7.80
C GLN A 47 6.68 -0.99 7.78
N ASP A 48 6.53 -0.38 6.61
CA ASP A 48 6.01 0.99 6.46
C ASP A 48 4.62 1.13 7.09
N LEU A 49 3.73 0.16 6.81
CA LEU A 49 2.38 0.09 7.37
C LEU A 49 2.35 -0.11 8.89
N ALA A 50 3.26 -0.92 9.43
CA ALA A 50 3.35 -1.18 10.86
C ALA A 50 3.84 0.06 11.61
N VAL A 51 4.81 0.78 11.05
CA VAL A 51 5.33 2.04 11.61
C VAL A 51 4.26 3.13 11.57
N GLU A 52 3.51 3.28 10.47
CA GLU A 52 2.40 4.25 10.39
C GLU A 52 1.28 3.96 11.38
N ARG A 53 0.95 2.69 11.64
CA ARG A 53 -0.04 2.31 12.66
C ARG A 53 0.46 2.58 14.08
N ALA A 54 1.74 2.33 14.36
CA ALA A 54 2.34 2.59 15.66
C ALA A 54 2.50 4.09 15.96
N ALA A 55 2.74 4.92 14.94
CA ALA A 55 2.84 6.37 15.08
C ALA A 55 1.48 7.07 15.33
N ARG A 56 0.37 6.35 15.12
CA ARG A 56 -1.00 6.84 15.31
C ARG A 56 -1.68 6.35 16.60
N ALA A 57 -0.99 5.50 17.38
CA ALA A 57 -1.45 4.94 18.65
C ALA A 57 -0.86 5.72 19.83
#